data_AF-A0A7C2ZCK5-F1
#
_entry.id   AF-A0A7C2ZCK5-F1
#
_cell.length_a   1.000
_cell.length_b   1.000
_cell.length_c   1.000
_cell.angle_alpha   90.00
_cell.angle_beta   90.00
_cell.angle_gamma   90.00
#
_symmetry.space_group_name_H-M   'P 1'
#
loop_
_entity.id
_entity.type
_entity.pdbx_description
1 polymer ?
#
loop_
_entity_poly.entity_id
_entity_poly.type
_entity_poly.pdbx_seq_one_letter_code
_entity_poly.pdbx_strand_id
1 'polypeptide(L)'
;MRKKLLHGNEIKNRRRQEVRIDEKLRRETKQAAARLHELVRSGRTPLARYEKKCKSCSLMALCMPKVAGVAKSVNRYLSQVLAE
;
A
#
# COMPACT_ATOMS: atom_id res chain seq x y z
N MET A 1 -33.04 7.18 -17.07
CA MET A 1 -33.13 7.04 -15.61
C MET A 1 -31.84 6.47 -15.05
N ARG A 2 -31.35 7.07 -13.95
CA ARG A 2 -30.30 6.62 -13.02
C ARG A 2 -28.86 6.45 -13.55
N LYS A 3 -28.16 7.60 -13.53
CA LYS A 3 -26.71 7.75 -13.33
C LYS A 3 -26.15 6.67 -12.40
N LYS A 4 -25.24 5.84 -12.91
CA LYS A 4 -24.34 5.03 -12.09
C LYS A 4 -23.14 5.92 -11.72
N LEU A 5 -23.20 6.50 -10.53
CA LEU A 5 -22.02 7.00 -9.83
C LEU A 5 -21.16 5.79 -9.45
N LEU A 6 -20.08 5.55 -10.18
CA LEU A 6 -18.98 4.70 -9.73
C LEU A 6 -17.67 5.36 -10.18
N HIS A 7 -16.83 5.68 -9.20
CA HIS A 7 -15.50 6.24 -9.36
C HIS A 7 -14.59 5.23 -10.08
N GLY A 8 -14.55 5.33 -11.40
CA GLY A 8 -13.59 4.61 -12.23
C GLY A 8 -13.18 5.53 -13.35
N ASN A 9 -11.95 6.06 -13.30
CA ASN A 9 -11.36 6.78 -14.42
C ASN A 9 -11.29 5.82 -15.61
N GLU A 10 -12.27 5.92 -16.49
CA GLU A 10 -12.27 5.30 -17.81
C GLU A 10 -11.20 6.04 -18.64
N ILE A 11 -9.96 5.54 -18.61
CA ILE A 11 -8.85 6.12 -19.39
C ILE A 11 -9.05 5.76 -20.87
N LYS A 12 -9.90 6.54 -21.54
CA LYS A 12 -10.24 6.40 -22.96
C LYS A 12 -9.13 6.86 -23.92
N ASN A 13 -8.02 7.38 -23.40
CA ASN A 13 -6.84 7.75 -24.18
C ASN A 13 -5.56 7.59 -23.37
N ARG A 14 -4.59 6.79 -23.86
CA ARG A 14 -3.25 6.57 -23.26
C ARG A 14 -2.31 7.79 -23.41
N ARG A 15 -2.83 9.01 -23.29
CA ARG A 15 -2.04 10.25 -23.39
C ARG A 15 -1.98 10.92 -22.02
N ARG A 16 -0.89 11.67 -21.78
CA ARG A 16 -0.76 12.49 -20.58
C ARG A 16 -1.90 13.50 -20.52
N GLN A 17 -2.50 13.65 -19.34
CA GLN A 17 -3.50 14.67 -19.07
C GLN A 17 -2.86 15.80 -18.28
N GLU A 18 -3.24 17.03 -18.60
CA GLU A 18 -2.85 18.18 -17.81
C GLU A 18 -3.63 18.16 -16.50
N VAL A 19 -2.92 18.32 -15.38
CA VAL A 19 -3.49 18.33 -14.04
C VAL A 19 -3.03 19.59 -13.35
N ARG A 20 -3.98 20.43 -12.94
CA ARG A 20 -3.69 21.65 -12.17
C ARG A 20 -3.25 21.29 -10.76
N ILE A 21 -2.04 21.69 -10.38
CA ILE A 21 -1.52 21.53 -9.02
C ILE A 21 -1.97 22.73 -8.18
N ASP A 22 -3.17 22.64 -7.63
CA ASP A 22 -3.74 23.65 -6.74
C ASP A 22 -3.21 23.54 -5.29
N GLU A 23 -3.57 24.51 -4.45
CA GLU A 23 -3.08 24.54 -3.07
C GLU A 23 -3.62 23.37 -2.23
N LYS A 24 -4.80 22.86 -2.55
CA LYS A 24 -5.36 21.68 -1.85
C LYS A 24 -4.47 20.46 -2.12
N LEU A 25 -4.14 20.20 -3.38
CA LEU A 25 -3.27 19.09 -3.78
C LEU A 25 -1.85 19.25 -3.20
N ARG A 26 -1.33 20.48 -3.16
CA ARG A 26 -0.03 20.79 -2.52
C ARG A 26 -0.05 20.45 -1.04
N ARG A 27 -1.09 20.86 -0.32
CA ARG A 27 -1.25 20.57 1.11
C ARG A 27 -1.35 19.08 1.38
N GLU A 28 -2.16 18.34 0.60
CA GLU A 28 -2.29 16.89 0.74
C GLU A 28 -0.95 16.17 0.51
N THR A 29 -0.19 16.62 -0.50
CA THR A 29 1.15 16.09 -0.79
C THR A 29 2.11 16.32 0.37
N LYS A 30 2.16 17.55 0.91
CA LYS A 30 3.00 17.89 2.09
C LYS A 30 2.64 17.03 3.30
N GLN A 31 1.35 16.84 3.57
CA GLN A 31 0.89 16.01 4.68
C GLN A 31 1.25 14.52 4.48
N ALA A 32 1.10 13.99 3.27
CA ALA A 32 1.49 12.62 2.96
C ALA A 32 3.00 12.39 3.15
N ALA A 33 3.83 13.33 2.69
CA ALA A 33 5.28 13.27 2.87
C ALA A 33 5.67 13.28 4.36
N ALA A 34 5.06 14.16 5.17
CA ALA A 34 5.30 14.20 6.61
C ALA A 34 4.98 12.87 7.30
N ARG A 35 3.83 12.24 6.97
CA ARG A 35 3.47 10.92 7.51
C ARG A 35 4.44 9.82 7.10
N LEU A 36 4.95 9.85 5.87
CA LEU A 36 5.95 8.88 5.42
C LEU A 36 7.26 9.02 6.20
N HIS A 37 7.74 10.24 6.42
CA HIS A 37 8.94 10.47 7.23
C HIS A 37 8.77 9.98 8.67
N GLU A 38 7.60 10.20 9.27
CA GLU A 38 7.28 9.68 10.60
C GLU A 38 7.29 8.15 10.63
N LEU A 39 6.69 7.50 9.62
CA LEU A 39 6.69 6.04 9.51
C LEU A 39 8.11 5.48 9.43
N VAL A 40 8.96 6.07 8.59
CA VAL A 40 10.38 5.67 8.45
C VAL A 40 11.13 5.88 9.76
N ARG A 41 10.96 7.04 10.41
CA ARG A 41 11.60 7.36 11.70
C ARG A 41 11.18 6.40 12.81
N SER A 42 9.95 5.90 12.77
CA SER A 42 9.46 4.94 13.77
C SER A 42 10.18 3.59 13.71
N GLY A 43 10.78 3.23 12.57
CA GLY A 43 11.36 1.91 12.32
C GLY A 43 10.35 0.76 12.34
N ARG A 44 9.06 1.05 12.50
CA ARG A 44 7.99 0.05 12.60
C ARG A 44 7.31 -0.10 11.25
N THR A 45 7.65 -1.18 10.55
CA THR A 45 6.97 -1.55 9.30
C THR A 45 5.52 -1.96 9.61
N PRO A 46 4.52 -1.31 9.01
CA PRO A 46 3.12 -1.67 9.23
C PRO A 46 2.81 -3.03 8.62
N LEU A 47 1.79 -3.72 9.16
CA LEU A 47 1.35 -5.01 8.62
C LEU A 47 0.93 -4.89 7.15
N ALA A 48 1.46 -5.80 6.34
CA ALA A 48 1.14 -5.85 4.93
C ALA A 48 -0.34 -6.24 4.73
N ARG A 49 -1.02 -5.61 3.77
CA ARG A 49 -2.38 -6.00 3.35
C ARG A 49 -2.34 -6.58 1.95
N TYR A 50 -2.71 -7.85 1.81
CA TYR A 50 -2.78 -8.49 0.50
C TYR A 50 -4.01 -8.01 -0.27
N GLU A 51 -3.80 -7.50 -1.48
CA GLU A 51 -4.85 -7.00 -2.37
C GLU A 51 -4.60 -7.47 -3.81
N LYS A 52 -5.57 -7.25 -4.72
CA LYS A 52 -5.44 -7.66 -6.13
C LYS A 52 -4.18 -7.09 -6.81
N LYS A 53 -3.79 -5.85 -6.46
CA LYS A 53 -2.59 -5.16 -6.96
C LYS A 53 -1.27 -5.85 -6.59
N CYS A 54 -1.27 -6.66 -5.53
CA CYS A 54 -0.07 -7.33 -5.07
C CYS A 54 0.42 -8.35 -6.12
N LYS A 55 -0.48 -8.97 -6.89
CA LYS A 55 -0.11 -9.96 -7.92
C LYS A 55 0.88 -9.43 -8.97
N SER A 56 0.87 -8.12 -9.24
CA SER A 56 1.75 -7.44 -10.20
C SER A 56 2.78 -6.54 -9.51
N CYS A 57 2.93 -6.63 -8.19
CA CYS A 57 3.84 -5.78 -7.43
C CYS A 57 5.27 -6.30 -7.53
N SER A 58 6.22 -5.44 -7.93
CA SER A 58 7.65 -5.75 -7.97
C SER A 58 8.23 -6.13 -6.61
N LEU A 59 7.57 -5.73 -5.51
CA LEU A 59 8.00 -6.03 -4.14
C LEU A 59 7.37 -7.31 -3.55
N MET A 60 6.62 -8.11 -4.32
CA MET A 60 5.91 -9.28 -3.79
C MET A 60 6.82 -10.25 -3.03
N ALA A 61 8.00 -10.56 -3.59
CA ALA A 61 8.94 -11.50 -2.99
C ALA A 61 9.58 -10.98 -1.69
N LEU A 62 9.73 -9.65 -1.55
CA LEU A 62 10.30 -9.02 -0.35
C LEU A 62 9.23 -8.78 0.72
N CYS A 63 8.09 -8.23 0.32
CA CYS A 63 6.99 -7.89 1.21
C CYS A 63 6.31 -9.15 1.78
N MET A 64 6.24 -10.24 1.00
CA MET A 64 5.56 -11.49 1.34
C MET A 64 4.23 -11.27 2.10
N PRO A 65 3.29 -10.48 1.54
CA PRO A 65 2.10 -10.01 2.24
C PRO A 65 1.18 -11.12 2.79
N LYS A 66 1.24 -12.32 2.22
CA LYS A 66 0.47 -13.49 2.73
C LYS A 66 1.07 -14.11 3.99
N VAL A 67 2.33 -13.79 4.30
CA VAL A 67 3.05 -14.26 5.49
C VAL A 67 3.20 -13.11 6.47
N ALA A 68 3.82 -12.00 6.05
CA ALA A 68 4.07 -10.82 6.89
C ALA A 68 2.79 -10.04 7.26
N GLY A 69 1.72 -10.17 6.45
CA GLY A 69 0.44 -9.51 6.70
C GLY A 69 -0.49 -10.27 7.66
N VAL A 70 -0.21 -11.55 7.88
CA VAL A 70 -0.94 -12.34 8.89
C VAL A 70 -0.12 -12.22 10.17
N ALA A 71 -0.72 -11.74 11.26
CA ALA A 71 -0.07 -11.56 12.55
C ALA A 71 0.25 -12.92 13.23
N LYS A 72 0.91 -13.84 12.50
CA LYS A 72 1.39 -15.11 13.01
C LYS A 72 2.61 -14.84 13.89
N SER A 73 2.64 -15.48 15.05
CA SER A 73 3.79 -15.41 15.94
C SER A 73 4.98 -16.14 15.32
N VAL A 74 6.02 -15.39 14.97
CA VAL A 74 7.31 -15.95 14.54
C VAL A 74 7.92 -16.79 15.65
N ASN A 75 7.77 -16.36 16.90
CA ASN A 75 8.28 -17.09 18.06
C ASN A 75 7.67 -18.50 18.14
N ARG A 76 6.35 -18.63 17.94
CA ARG A 76 5.68 -19.95 17.89
C ARG A 76 6.22 -20.82 16.77
N TYR A 77 6.42 -20.26 15.58
CA TYR A 77 6.99 -20.99 14.45
C TYR A 77 8.40 -21.50 14.76
N LEU A 78 9.27 -20.66 15.31
CA LEU A 78 10.63 -21.03 15.69
C LEU A 78 10.63 -22.12 16.77
N SER A 79 9.80 -21.99 17.81
CA SER A 79 9.67 -23.02 18.85
C SER A 79 9.26 -24.38 18.29
N GLN A 80 8.37 -24.40 17.28
CA GLN A 80 7.92 -25.66 16.67
C GLN A 80 8.98 -26.29 15.75
N VAL A 81 9.79 -25.47 15.06
CA VAL A 81 10.80 -25.97 14.11
C VAL A 81 12.11 -26.33 14.80
N LEU A 82 12.44 -25.70 15.93
CA LEU A 82 13.66 -25.94 16.69
C LEU A 82 13.49 -26.96 17.83
N ALA A 83 12.26 -27.32 18.20
CA ALA A 83 12.01 -28.41 19.12
C ALA A 83 12.11 -29.74 18.35
N GLU A 84 13.30 -30.35 18.40
CA GLU A 84 13.48 -31.80 18.22
C GLU A 84 12.94 -32.57 19.43
#